data_AF-A0A3E3DPU0-F1
#
_entry.id   AF-A0A3E3DPU0-F1
#
_cell.length_a   1.000
_cell.length_b   1.000
_cell.length_c   1.000
_cell.angle_alpha   90.00
_cell.angle_beta   90.00
_cell.angle_gamma   90.00
#
_symmetry.space_group_name_H-M   'P 1'
#
loop_
_entity.id
_entity.type
_entity.pdbx_description
1 polymer ?
#
loop_
_entity_poly.entity_id
_entity_poly.type
_entity_poly.pdbx_seq_one_letter_code
_entity_poly.pdbx_strand_id
1 'polypeptide(L)'
;MDRRKKIIWILTGAAILVLAAAALLVWRHRGGGGEGTTIQSTKAHPLPEAVYYLQKDEEWAADPLGESRFTMGSSGCLVTCLATLFDLYGKSVTPGELNRLFAEQGVYNASGDVIWGNISSVYPEATVTVYKTVDEQAIEAALDQQQYPLVRVKNLGDGYWHWVLLLGSGDDGYLCMDPLYSEKEARPLSAHGNTVYSWRLVTLPVKE
;
A
#
# COMPACT_ATOMS: atom_id res chain seq x y z
N MET A 1 -53.92 -20.76 8.42
CA MET A 1 -52.49 -21.00 8.71
C MET A 1 -52.29 -21.06 10.22
N ASP A 2 -51.84 -22.20 10.72
CA ASP A 2 -51.67 -22.52 12.15
C ASP A 2 -50.78 -21.47 12.86
N ARG A 3 -51.21 -21.01 14.04
CA ARG A 3 -50.51 -20.02 14.87
C ARG A 3 -49.08 -20.46 15.18
N ARG A 4 -48.85 -21.78 15.35
CA ARG A 4 -47.51 -22.34 15.52
C ARG A 4 -46.64 -22.17 14.29
N LYS A 5 -47.20 -22.42 13.10
CA LYS A 5 -46.49 -22.21 11.83
C LYS A 5 -46.12 -20.74 11.64
N LYS A 6 -47.03 -19.80 11.96
CA LYS A 6 -46.72 -18.35 11.91
C LYS A 6 -45.58 -17.95 12.84
N ILE A 7 -45.57 -18.47 14.08
CA ILE A 7 -44.48 -18.20 15.04
C ILE A 7 -43.16 -18.76 14.52
N ILE A 8 -43.15 -19.99 13.98
CA ILE A 8 -41.96 -20.60 13.38
C ILE A 8 -41.44 -19.73 12.22
N TRP A 9 -42.30 -19.27 11.32
CA TRP A 9 -41.90 -18.39 10.21
C TRP A 9 -41.29 -17.06 10.68
N ILE A 10 -41.85 -16.46 11.73
CA ILE A 10 -41.32 -15.22 12.31
C ILE A 10 -39.95 -15.44 12.95
N LEU A 11 -39.78 -16.52 13.72
CA LEU A 11 -38.51 -16.85 14.36
C LEU A 11 -37.42 -17.19 13.34
N THR A 12 -37.77 -17.94 12.29
CA THR A 12 -36.83 -18.25 11.20
C THR A 12 -36.42 -16.98 10.44
N GLY A 13 -37.37 -16.09 10.13
CA GLY A 13 -37.07 -14.80 9.49
C GLY A 13 -36.15 -13.91 10.33
N ALA A 14 -36.40 -13.83 11.64
CA ALA A 14 -35.57 -13.08 12.57
C ALA A 14 -34.15 -13.67 12.67
N ALA A 15 -34.01 -14.99 12.73
CA ALA A 15 -32.72 -15.66 12.75
C ALA A 15 -31.88 -15.39 11.48
N ILE A 16 -32.51 -15.42 10.30
CA ILE A 16 -31.85 -15.11 9.03
C ILE A 16 -31.35 -13.66 9.01
N LEU A 17 -32.15 -12.71 9.50
CA LEU A 17 -31.75 -11.30 9.57
C LEU A 17 -30.56 -11.07 10.52
N VAL A 18 -30.54 -11.76 11.67
CA VAL A 18 -29.41 -11.69 12.61
C VAL A 18 -28.14 -12.27 11.99
N LEU A 19 -28.24 -13.41 11.30
CA LEU A 19 -27.10 -14.02 10.60
C LEU A 19 -26.58 -13.13 9.46
N ALA A 20 -27.48 -12.52 8.69
CA ALA A 20 -27.10 -11.59 7.62
C ALA A 20 -26.41 -10.34 8.19
N ALA A 21 -26.92 -9.78 9.28
CA ALA A 21 -26.29 -8.63 9.95
C ALA A 21 -24.92 -8.98 10.54
N ALA A 22 -24.78 -10.16 11.15
CA ALA A 22 -23.50 -10.66 11.65
C ALA A 22 -22.50 -10.88 10.51
N ALA A 23 -22.92 -11.47 9.39
CA ALA A 23 -22.08 -11.63 8.20
C ALA A 23 -21.65 -10.29 7.60
N LEU A 24 -22.55 -9.30 7.57
CA LEU A 24 -22.25 -7.96 7.07
C LEU A 24 -21.29 -7.21 8.01
N LEU A 25 -21.45 -7.38 9.33
CA LEU A 25 -20.53 -6.86 10.34
C LEU A 25 -19.16 -7.52 10.24
N VAL A 26 -19.09 -8.83 10.05
CA VAL A 26 -17.83 -9.57 9.83
C VAL A 26 -17.17 -9.12 8.52
N TRP A 27 -17.91 -9.01 7.43
CA TRP A 27 -17.38 -8.52 6.15
C TRP A 27 -16.86 -7.08 6.25
N ARG A 28 -17.60 -6.22 6.96
CA ARG A 28 -17.22 -4.82 7.20
C ARG A 28 -16.04 -4.70 8.17
N HIS A 29 -15.94 -5.59 9.17
CA HIS A 29 -14.81 -5.64 10.11
C HIS A 29 -13.55 -6.24 9.47
N ARG A 30 -13.71 -7.20 8.54
CA ARG A 30 -12.65 -7.68 7.64
C ARG A 30 -12.24 -6.63 6.59
N GLY A 31 -12.95 -5.51 6.53
CA GLY A 31 -12.42 -4.25 6.01
C GLY A 31 -12.08 -4.27 4.53
N GLY A 32 -12.93 -4.83 3.67
CA GLY A 32 -12.90 -4.62 2.20
C GLY A 32 -11.63 -5.02 1.43
N GLY A 33 -10.54 -5.39 2.11
CA GLY A 33 -9.35 -6.03 1.57
C GLY A 33 -9.52 -7.53 1.73
N GLY A 34 -9.22 -8.29 0.68
CA GLY A 34 -9.28 -9.75 0.73
C GLY A 34 -8.39 -10.36 1.83
N GLU A 35 -8.37 -11.68 1.90
CA GLU A 35 -7.41 -12.38 2.76
C GLU A 35 -5.99 -11.99 2.33
N GLY A 36 -5.20 -11.47 3.28
CA GLY A 36 -3.81 -11.11 3.03
C GLY A 36 -2.97 -12.35 2.74
N THR A 37 -1.91 -12.18 1.97
CA THR A 37 -0.97 -13.24 1.62
C THR A 37 0.32 -13.03 2.40
N THR A 38 0.69 -13.99 3.24
CA THR A 38 2.01 -14.02 3.86
C THR A 38 3.04 -14.32 2.77
N ILE A 39 4.07 -13.48 2.67
CA ILE A 39 5.19 -13.67 1.75
C ILE A 39 6.51 -13.84 2.50
N GLN A 40 7.46 -14.53 1.90
CA GLN A 40 8.81 -14.81 2.33
C GLN A 40 9.72 -14.78 1.10
N SER A 41 10.95 -14.31 1.30
CA SER A 41 11.95 -14.36 0.24
C SER A 41 12.58 -15.75 0.20
N THR A 42 12.81 -16.29 -0.99
CA THR A 42 13.48 -17.60 -1.16
C THR A 42 15.00 -17.44 -1.28
N LYS A 43 15.46 -16.24 -1.60
CA LYS A 43 16.88 -15.85 -1.72
C LYS A 43 17.13 -14.43 -1.22
N ALA A 44 18.39 -14.08 -1.03
CA ALA A 44 18.80 -12.71 -0.69
C ALA A 44 18.85 -11.83 -1.95
N HIS A 45 18.39 -10.59 -1.83
CA HIS A 45 18.53 -9.55 -2.84
C HIS A 45 19.26 -8.35 -2.22
N PRO A 46 20.28 -7.79 -2.89
CA PRO A 46 21.03 -6.67 -2.35
C PRO A 46 20.12 -5.46 -2.15
N LEU A 47 20.35 -4.72 -1.07
CA LEU A 47 19.72 -3.42 -0.87
C LEU A 47 20.36 -2.39 -1.81
N PRO A 48 19.57 -1.54 -2.49
CA PRO A 48 20.10 -0.39 -3.20
C PRO A 48 20.54 0.70 -2.23
N GLU A 49 21.32 1.65 -2.73
CA GLU A 49 21.52 2.93 -2.06
C GLU A 49 20.25 3.77 -2.22
N ALA A 50 19.41 3.79 -1.18
CA ALA A 50 18.11 4.46 -1.18
C ALA A 50 18.08 5.64 -0.21
N VAL A 51 17.32 6.68 -0.56
CA VAL A 51 16.96 7.74 0.38
C VAL A 51 15.72 7.33 1.17
N TYR A 52 15.83 7.30 2.50
CA TYR A 52 14.75 6.92 3.42
C TYR A 52 13.96 8.15 3.87
N TYR A 53 13.07 8.64 2.99
CA TYR A 53 12.16 9.74 3.31
C TYR A 53 11.12 9.34 4.37
N LEU A 54 10.70 10.31 5.19
CA LEU A 54 9.64 10.11 6.18
C LEU A 54 8.37 10.87 5.75
N GLN A 55 7.20 10.24 5.81
CA GLN A 55 5.95 10.94 5.48
C GLN A 55 5.61 12.05 6.49
N LYS A 56 6.19 11.95 7.70
CA LYS A 56 5.98 12.87 8.83
C LYS A 56 7.08 13.94 8.95
N ASP A 57 7.91 14.11 7.93
CA ASP A 57 8.89 15.20 7.92
C ASP A 57 8.18 16.56 8.02
N GLU A 58 8.70 17.47 8.82
CA GLU A 58 8.05 18.74 9.13
C GLU A 58 7.87 19.62 7.89
N GLU A 59 8.74 19.47 6.88
CA GLU A 59 8.69 20.24 5.65
C GLU A 59 7.41 20.01 4.83
N TRP A 60 6.84 18.80 4.87
CA TRP A 60 5.65 18.44 4.07
C TRP A 60 4.53 17.77 4.86
N ALA A 61 4.72 17.37 6.12
CA ALA A 61 3.72 16.59 6.86
C ALA A 61 2.35 17.28 6.96
N ALA A 62 2.32 18.61 6.93
CA ALA A 62 1.10 19.41 6.98
C ALA A 62 0.43 19.58 5.61
N ASP A 63 1.11 19.26 4.52
CA ASP A 63 0.61 19.47 3.16
C ASP A 63 -0.58 18.55 2.88
N PRO A 64 -1.68 19.08 2.30
CA PRO A 64 -2.85 18.28 1.97
C PRO A 64 -2.56 17.31 0.81
N LEU A 65 -3.24 16.16 0.82
CA LEU A 65 -3.25 15.21 -0.30
C LEU A 65 -4.39 15.61 -1.26
N GLY A 66 -4.04 16.41 -2.27
CA GLY A 66 -5.02 17.03 -3.16
C GLY A 66 -6.04 17.86 -2.37
N GLU A 67 -7.33 17.72 -2.70
CA GLU A 67 -8.44 18.41 -2.01
C GLU A 67 -9.00 17.61 -0.82
N SER A 68 -8.32 16.53 -0.40
CA SER A 68 -8.82 15.67 0.67
C SER A 68 -8.62 16.29 2.05
N ARG A 69 -9.29 15.72 3.06
CA ARG A 69 -9.07 16.08 4.47
C ARG A 69 -7.76 15.54 5.07
N PHE A 70 -7.01 14.76 4.30
CA PHE A 70 -5.78 14.10 4.76
C PHE A 70 -4.55 14.88 4.35
N THR A 71 -3.48 14.74 5.12
CA THR A 71 -2.18 15.33 4.83
C THR A 71 -1.13 14.26 4.55
N MET A 72 0.03 14.66 4.03
CA MET A 72 1.20 13.77 3.91
C MET A 72 1.55 13.08 5.23
N GLY A 73 1.54 13.82 6.34
CA GLY A 73 1.83 13.28 7.66
C GLY A 73 0.81 12.22 8.12
N SER A 74 -0.47 12.38 7.77
CA SER A 74 -1.52 11.44 8.17
C SER A 74 -1.67 10.24 7.25
N SER A 75 -1.41 10.40 5.94
CA SER A 75 -1.77 9.39 4.92
C SER A 75 -0.86 9.36 3.69
N GLY A 76 0.28 10.07 3.71
CA GLY A 76 1.22 10.20 2.59
C GLY A 76 2.12 8.99 2.34
N CYS A 77 1.93 7.86 3.03
CA CYS A 77 2.80 6.67 2.93
C CYS A 77 3.15 6.29 1.49
N LEU A 78 2.15 6.20 0.61
CA LEU A 78 2.37 5.85 -0.79
C LEU A 78 3.18 6.91 -1.54
N VAL A 79 2.89 8.19 -1.33
CA VAL A 79 3.60 9.29 -2.00
C VAL A 79 5.07 9.30 -1.58
N THR A 80 5.34 9.10 -0.29
CA THR A 80 6.71 9.00 0.24
C THR A 80 7.45 7.79 -0.33
N CYS A 81 6.81 6.62 -0.43
CA CYS A 81 7.42 5.46 -1.08
C CYS A 81 7.69 5.70 -2.58
N LEU A 82 6.78 6.37 -3.29
CA LEU A 82 6.97 6.73 -4.69
C LEU A 82 8.13 7.72 -4.88
N ALA A 83 8.31 8.68 -3.95
CA ALA A 83 9.44 9.61 -4.00
C ALA A 83 10.79 8.87 -3.87
N THR A 84 10.93 7.96 -2.90
CA THR A 84 12.12 7.09 -2.81
C THR A 84 12.29 6.23 -4.06
N LEU A 85 11.21 5.67 -4.60
CA LEU A 85 11.27 4.85 -5.81
C LEU A 85 11.75 5.64 -7.03
N PHE A 86 11.26 6.86 -7.22
CA PHE A 86 11.69 7.71 -8.33
C PHE A 86 13.15 8.16 -8.17
N ASP A 87 13.59 8.43 -6.95
CA ASP A 87 15.00 8.71 -6.66
C ASP A 87 15.91 7.51 -7.00
N LEU A 88 15.50 6.27 -6.68
CA LEU A 88 16.20 5.04 -7.08
C LEU A 88 16.33 4.88 -8.61
N TYR A 89 15.38 5.42 -9.37
CA TYR A 89 15.44 5.47 -10.84
C TYR A 89 16.15 6.73 -11.37
N GLY A 90 16.83 7.50 -10.52
CA GLY A 90 17.58 8.71 -10.91
C GLY A 90 16.70 9.93 -11.17
N LYS A 91 15.47 9.95 -10.66
CA LYS A 91 14.53 11.07 -10.71
C LYS A 91 14.33 11.62 -9.30
N SER A 92 15.36 12.29 -8.78
CA SER A 92 15.32 12.87 -7.43
C SER A 92 14.15 13.82 -7.26
N VAL A 93 13.30 13.53 -6.27
CA VAL A 93 12.12 14.31 -5.91
C VAL A 93 11.83 14.06 -4.43
N THR A 94 11.60 15.12 -3.67
CA THR A 94 11.16 14.96 -2.27
C THR A 94 9.69 14.55 -2.21
N PRO A 95 9.21 13.95 -1.11
CA PRO A 95 7.79 13.66 -0.94
C PRO A 95 6.90 14.91 -1.05
N GLY A 96 7.35 16.05 -0.52
CA GLY A 96 6.62 17.33 -0.63
C GLY A 96 6.52 17.83 -2.06
N GLU A 97 7.62 17.82 -2.82
CA GLU A 97 7.61 18.18 -4.25
C GLU A 97 6.71 17.25 -5.06
N LEU A 98 6.80 15.94 -4.81
CA LEU A 98 5.97 14.95 -5.50
C LEU A 98 4.49 15.14 -5.18
N ASN A 99 4.14 15.38 -3.91
CA ASN A 99 2.77 15.67 -3.49
C ASN A 99 2.20 16.88 -4.24
N ARG A 100 2.97 17.97 -4.32
CA ARG A 100 2.59 19.18 -5.07
C ARG A 100 2.35 18.87 -6.55
N LEU A 101 3.29 18.19 -7.22
CA LEU A 101 3.13 17.80 -8.63
C LEU A 101 1.90 16.92 -8.85
N PHE A 102 1.64 15.99 -7.93
CA PHE A 102 0.48 15.11 -7.98
C PHE A 102 -0.83 15.88 -7.82
N ALA A 103 -0.87 16.88 -6.95
CA ALA A 103 -2.03 17.77 -6.80
C ALA A 103 -2.27 18.61 -8.07
N GLU A 104 -1.22 19.24 -8.60
CA GLU A 104 -1.29 20.07 -9.81
C GLU A 104 -1.74 19.30 -11.06
N GLN A 105 -1.34 18.03 -11.18
CA GLN A 105 -1.67 17.18 -12.34
C GLN A 105 -2.92 16.31 -12.13
N GLY A 106 -3.68 16.52 -11.04
CA GLY A 106 -4.91 15.78 -10.78
C GLY A 106 -4.69 14.27 -10.58
N VAL A 107 -3.58 13.89 -9.95
CA VAL A 107 -3.24 12.49 -9.67
C VAL A 107 -4.07 11.93 -8.52
N TYR A 108 -4.60 12.78 -7.64
CA TYR A 108 -5.45 12.35 -6.52
C TYR A 108 -6.94 12.28 -6.90
N ASN A 109 -7.65 11.32 -6.32
CA ASN A 109 -9.11 11.38 -6.23
C ASN A 109 -9.56 12.28 -5.06
N ALA A 110 -10.87 12.48 -4.90
CA ALA A 110 -11.43 13.31 -3.81
C ALA A 110 -11.11 12.80 -2.39
N SER A 111 -10.73 11.53 -2.23
CA SER A 111 -10.32 10.93 -0.96
C SER A 111 -8.83 11.08 -0.68
N GLY A 112 -8.05 11.66 -1.60
CA GLY A 112 -6.60 11.77 -1.50
C GLY A 112 -5.86 10.49 -1.91
N ASP A 113 -6.54 9.51 -2.51
CA ASP A 113 -5.87 8.32 -3.03
C ASP A 113 -5.23 8.63 -4.40
N VAL A 114 -4.02 8.13 -4.61
CA VAL A 114 -3.34 8.18 -5.91
C VAL A 114 -4.11 7.35 -6.94
N ILE A 115 -4.51 8.00 -8.04
CA ILE A 115 -5.05 7.36 -9.23
C ILE A 115 -3.86 6.88 -10.07
N TRP A 116 -3.57 5.58 -10.01
CA TRP A 116 -2.42 4.94 -10.66
C TRP A 116 -2.22 5.33 -12.12
N GLY A 117 -3.30 5.41 -12.90
CA GLY A 117 -3.25 5.78 -14.31
C GLY A 117 -2.86 7.24 -14.59
N ASN A 118 -2.94 8.12 -13.58
CA ASN A 118 -2.59 9.53 -13.70
C ASN A 118 -1.13 9.82 -13.33
N ILE A 119 -0.38 8.85 -12.81
CA ILE A 119 1.06 9.02 -12.52
C ILE A 119 1.82 9.45 -13.79
N SER A 120 1.39 8.97 -14.97
CA SER A 120 1.99 9.34 -16.25
C SER A 120 1.79 10.81 -16.64
N SER A 121 0.89 11.54 -15.98
CA SER A 121 0.79 13.00 -16.16
C SER A 121 1.98 13.75 -15.56
N VAL A 122 2.69 13.14 -14.59
CA VAL A 122 3.89 13.71 -13.95
C VAL A 122 5.16 13.04 -14.47
N TYR A 123 5.12 11.72 -14.67
CA TYR A 123 6.21 10.92 -15.25
C TYR A 123 5.70 10.16 -16.48
N PRO A 124 5.67 10.79 -17.68
CA PRO A 124 5.13 10.18 -18.90
C PRO A 124 5.77 8.85 -19.28
N GLU A 125 7.02 8.63 -18.88
CA GLU A 125 7.78 7.40 -19.11
C GLU A 125 7.47 6.28 -18.10
N ALA A 126 6.71 6.56 -17.03
CA ALA A 126 6.40 5.58 -16.00
C ALA A 126 5.44 4.50 -16.50
N THR A 127 5.81 3.24 -16.27
CA THR A 127 4.92 2.10 -16.44
C THR A 127 4.38 1.68 -15.07
N VAL A 128 3.05 1.57 -14.97
CA VAL A 128 2.37 1.19 -13.73
C VAL A 128 1.60 -0.11 -13.93
N THR A 129 1.98 -1.15 -13.18
CA THR A 129 1.31 -2.45 -13.19
C THR A 129 0.52 -2.67 -11.91
N VAL A 130 -0.78 -2.90 -12.07
CA VAL A 130 -1.74 -3.19 -10.99
C VAL A 130 -2.09 -4.68 -11.01
N TYR A 131 -1.56 -5.44 -10.06
CA TYR A 131 -1.84 -6.87 -9.94
C TYR A 131 -3.16 -7.13 -9.22
N LYS A 132 -3.90 -8.14 -9.69
CA LYS A 132 -5.20 -8.55 -9.12
C LYS A 132 -5.05 -9.31 -7.80
N THR A 133 -3.99 -10.10 -7.69
CA THR A 133 -3.66 -10.94 -6.53
C THR A 133 -2.22 -10.69 -6.12
N VAL A 134 -1.89 -11.03 -4.87
CA VAL A 134 -0.51 -11.07 -4.41
C VAL A 134 0.12 -12.34 -4.96
N ASP A 135 1.23 -12.18 -5.67
CA ASP A 135 2.00 -13.26 -6.26
C ASP A 135 3.45 -13.08 -5.80
N GLU A 136 3.85 -13.91 -4.85
CA GLU A 136 5.18 -13.87 -4.24
C GLU A 136 6.29 -14.12 -5.26
N GLN A 137 6.07 -15.00 -6.24
CA GLN A 137 7.06 -15.31 -7.26
C GLN A 137 7.26 -14.12 -8.19
N ALA A 138 6.19 -13.41 -8.53
CA ALA A 138 6.28 -12.18 -9.32
C ALA A 138 6.93 -11.02 -8.54
N ILE A 139 6.71 -10.93 -7.23
CA ILE A 139 7.38 -9.97 -6.34
C ILE A 139 8.89 -10.24 -6.30
N GLU A 140 9.28 -11.50 -6.11
CA GLU A 140 10.69 -11.90 -6.09
C GLU A 140 11.35 -11.66 -7.45
N ALA A 141 10.68 -12.03 -8.55
CA ALA A 141 11.17 -11.80 -9.91
C ALA A 141 11.29 -10.31 -10.28
N ALA A 142 10.53 -9.42 -9.64
CA ALA A 142 10.71 -7.98 -9.79
C ALA A 142 12.02 -7.52 -9.12
N LEU A 143 12.29 -8.01 -7.90
CA LEU A 143 13.54 -7.69 -7.19
C LEU A 143 14.78 -8.24 -7.90
N ASP A 144 14.67 -9.42 -8.55
CA ASP A 144 15.71 -9.94 -9.46
C ASP A 144 16.09 -8.97 -10.57
N GLN A 145 15.15 -8.15 -11.02
CA GLN A 145 15.31 -7.17 -12.09
C GLN A 145 15.65 -5.77 -11.54
N GLN A 146 15.96 -5.65 -10.25
CA GLN A 146 16.16 -4.37 -9.57
C GLN A 146 14.95 -3.43 -9.72
N GLN A 147 13.75 -4.01 -9.77
CA GLN A 147 12.50 -3.29 -9.71
C GLN A 147 11.93 -3.45 -8.30
N TYR A 148 11.36 -2.39 -7.73
CA TYR A 148 11.05 -2.33 -6.31
C TYR A 148 9.53 -2.32 -6.07
N PRO A 149 8.92 -3.43 -5.63
CA PRO A 149 7.49 -3.52 -5.40
C PRO A 149 6.98 -2.58 -4.31
N LEU A 150 5.93 -1.84 -4.61
CA LEU A 150 5.11 -1.14 -3.61
C LEU A 150 4.10 -2.14 -3.05
N VAL A 151 4.14 -2.40 -1.76
CA VAL A 151 3.23 -3.36 -1.12
C VAL A 151 2.36 -2.68 -0.06
N ARG A 152 1.08 -3.04 -0.06
CA ARG A 152 0.11 -2.59 0.93
C ARG A 152 0.02 -3.62 2.03
N VAL A 153 0.28 -3.17 3.25
CA VAL A 153 0.32 -3.96 4.48
C VAL A 153 -0.63 -3.39 5.53
N LYS A 154 -0.74 -4.10 6.64
CA LYS A 154 -1.25 -3.54 7.90
C LYS A 154 -0.07 -3.00 8.68
N ASN A 155 -0.11 -1.73 9.08
CA ASN A 155 0.97 -1.14 9.86
C ASN A 155 1.19 -1.95 11.14
N LEU A 156 2.43 -2.31 11.44
CA LEU A 156 2.79 -3.20 12.55
C LEU A 156 2.03 -4.54 12.62
N GLY A 157 1.50 -5.03 11.49
CA GLY A 157 0.82 -6.33 11.38
C GLY A 157 -0.70 -6.28 11.52
N ASP A 158 -1.25 -5.35 12.31
CA ASP A 158 -2.69 -5.29 12.59
C ASP A 158 -3.30 -3.87 12.56
N GLY A 159 -2.48 -2.84 12.35
CA GLY A 159 -2.87 -1.44 12.40
C GLY A 159 -3.66 -0.93 11.18
N TYR A 160 -3.47 0.35 10.86
CA TYR A 160 -4.10 0.96 9.69
C TYR A 160 -3.45 0.48 8.39
N TRP A 161 -4.13 0.73 7.27
CA TRP A 161 -3.58 0.44 5.95
C TRP A 161 -2.35 1.30 5.66
N HIS A 162 -1.28 0.66 5.24
CA HIS A 162 0.01 1.30 5.04
C HIS A 162 0.67 0.81 3.77
N TRP A 163 1.42 1.69 3.10
CA TRP A 163 2.26 1.33 1.98
C TRP A 163 3.72 1.38 2.39
N VAL A 164 4.47 0.36 1.98
CA VAL A 164 5.93 0.28 2.10
C VAL A 164 6.52 -0.10 0.76
N LEU A 165 7.80 0.22 0.54
CA LEU A 165 8.53 -0.10 -0.68
C LEU A 165 9.50 -1.24 -0.39
N LEU A 166 9.33 -2.40 -1.02
CA LEU A 166 10.31 -3.48 -0.91
C LEU A 166 11.61 -3.08 -1.61
N LEU A 167 12.73 -3.15 -0.89
CA LEU A 167 14.05 -2.77 -1.38
C LEU A 167 14.93 -3.97 -1.74
N GLY A 168 14.69 -5.11 -1.09
CA GLY A 168 15.48 -6.33 -1.25
C GLY A 168 15.12 -7.35 -0.19
N SER A 169 16.05 -8.24 0.13
CA SER A 169 15.85 -9.26 1.16
C SER A 169 17.17 -9.73 1.76
N GLY A 170 17.13 -10.10 3.04
CA GLY A 170 18.23 -10.74 3.75
C GLY A 170 17.83 -12.13 4.28
N ASP A 171 18.59 -12.62 5.25
CA ASP A 171 18.37 -13.95 5.85
C ASP A 171 16.99 -14.05 6.53
N ASP A 172 16.47 -12.94 7.05
CA ASP A 172 15.18 -12.85 7.76
C ASP A 172 14.01 -12.47 6.83
N GLY A 173 14.19 -12.54 5.51
CA GLY A 173 13.17 -12.27 4.49
C GLY A 173 13.25 -10.86 3.90
N TYR A 174 12.11 -10.35 3.45
CA TYR A 174 12.04 -9.08 2.74
C TYR A 174 12.36 -7.88 3.65
N LEU A 175 13.06 -6.92 3.07
CA LEU A 175 13.41 -5.64 3.68
C LEU A 175 12.74 -4.51 2.89
N CYS A 176 12.16 -3.53 3.59
CA CYS A 176 11.41 -2.44 2.99
C CYS A 176 11.83 -1.06 3.52
N MET A 177 11.70 -0.04 2.69
CA MET A 177 11.58 1.34 3.15
C MET A 177 10.18 1.55 3.68
N ASP A 178 10.09 1.88 4.97
CA ASP A 178 8.86 2.23 5.68
C ASP A 178 8.85 3.73 5.96
N PRO A 179 7.93 4.52 5.37
CA PRO A 179 7.92 5.97 5.50
C PRO A 179 7.52 6.48 6.89
N LEU A 180 7.22 5.58 7.83
CA LEU A 180 6.95 5.88 9.24
C LEU A 180 8.08 5.43 10.17
N TYR A 181 9.12 4.77 9.66
CA TYR A 181 10.21 4.25 10.47
C TYR A 181 11.32 5.31 10.63
N SER A 182 11.36 5.95 11.80
CA SER A 182 12.20 7.12 12.08
C SER A 182 13.71 6.87 12.01
N GLU A 183 14.15 5.61 12.09
CA GLU A 183 15.57 5.25 12.00
C GLU A 183 16.15 5.44 10.59
N LYS A 184 15.30 5.67 9.57
CA LYS A 184 15.72 5.96 8.19
C LYS A 184 16.66 4.88 7.61
N GLU A 185 16.32 3.63 7.87
CA GLU A 185 17.02 2.44 7.38
C GLU A 185 16.01 1.40 6.86
N ALA A 186 16.52 0.35 6.21
CA ALA A 186 15.68 -0.75 5.74
C ALA A 186 15.06 -1.50 6.93
N ARG A 187 13.73 -1.62 6.92
CA ARG A 187 12.96 -2.30 7.95
C ARG A 187 12.57 -3.71 7.50
N PRO A 188 12.67 -4.74 8.35
CA PRO A 188 12.11 -6.05 8.03
C PRO A 188 10.60 -5.97 7.78
N LEU A 189 10.13 -6.61 6.70
CA LEU A 189 8.69 -6.72 6.40
C LEU A 189 7.94 -7.50 7.50
N SER A 190 8.67 -8.29 8.29
CA SER A 190 8.16 -9.00 9.46
C SER A 190 7.61 -8.05 10.52
N ALA A 191 8.10 -6.80 10.58
CA ALA A 191 7.51 -5.76 11.40
C ALA A 191 6.03 -5.50 11.04
N HIS A 192 5.63 -5.77 9.80
CA HIS A 192 4.26 -5.68 9.30
C HIS A 192 3.58 -7.05 9.16
N GLY A 193 4.09 -8.07 9.86
CA GLY A 193 3.54 -9.42 9.88
C GLY A 193 3.75 -10.20 8.58
N ASN A 194 4.70 -9.79 7.73
CA ASN A 194 4.99 -10.43 6.44
C ASN A 194 3.77 -10.56 5.50
N THR A 195 2.69 -9.83 5.77
CA THR A 195 1.39 -10.04 5.13
C THR A 195 1.07 -8.89 4.19
N VAL A 196 0.98 -9.19 2.90
CA VAL A 196 0.67 -8.24 1.83
C VAL A 196 -0.78 -8.43 1.38
N TYR A 197 -1.50 -7.33 1.21
CA TYR A 197 -2.91 -7.32 0.82
C TYR A 197 -3.14 -6.86 -0.62
N SER A 198 -2.19 -6.09 -1.16
CA SER A 198 -2.12 -5.74 -2.57
C SER A 198 -0.73 -5.21 -2.89
N TRP A 199 -0.31 -5.27 -4.14
CA TRP A 199 0.98 -4.72 -4.55
C TRP A 199 0.92 -4.08 -5.93
N ARG A 200 1.87 -3.19 -6.20
CA ARG A 200 2.02 -2.46 -7.46
C ARG A 200 3.47 -2.47 -7.85
N LEU A 201 3.68 -2.43 -9.16
CA LEU A 201 4.99 -2.21 -9.72
C LEU A 201 4.94 -0.91 -10.50
N VAL A 202 5.86 0.00 -10.18
CA VAL A 202 6.08 1.23 -10.95
C VAL A 202 7.52 1.19 -11.41
N THR A 203 7.72 1.28 -12.73
CA THR A 203 9.05 1.28 -13.34
C THR A 203 9.23 2.51 -14.22
N LEU A 204 10.47 3.00 -14.27
CA LEU A 204 10.93 3.98 -15.23
C LEU A 204 11.95 3.31 -16.15
N PRO A 205 12.13 3.79 -17.39
CA PRO A 205 13.21 3.31 -18.25
C PRO A 205 14.55 3.56 -17.58
N VAL A 206 15.40 2.53 -17.53
CA VAL A 206 16.79 2.70 -17.10
C VAL A 206 17.48 3.56 -18.17
N LYS A 207 18.13 4.66 -17.76
CA LYS A 207 19.01 5.40 -18.68
C LYS A 207 20.16 4.46 -19.07
N GLU A 208 20.25 4.12 -20.35
CA GLU A 208 21.43 3.49 -20.95
C GLU A 208 22.70 4.32 -20.72
#